data_AF-A0A542S5G1-F1
#
_entry.id   AF-A0A542S5G1-F1
#
_cell.length_a   1.000
_cell.length_b   1.000
_cell.length_c   1.000
_cell.angle_alpha   90.00
_cell.angle_beta   90.00
_cell.angle_gamma   90.00
#
_symmetry.space_group_name_H-M   'P 1'
#
loop_
_entity.id
_entity.type
_entity.pdbx_description
1 polymer ?
#
loop_
_entity_poly.entity_id
_entity_poly.type
_entity_poly.pdbx_seq_one_letter_code
_entity_poly.pdbx_strand_id
1 'polypeptide(L)'
;MSQDIAWNPWDVPFPAAVDPEMVGKYPARAHAGGGYAWDEVLEYRVWCYLGRGTEDVADEDDYFYAFGTYEEAKAASARLVGAKEPLALVRQVEYIDETEAGDYRHVRQERVTEWPVEFLSRPNRDDRTIPEFLAVDAPPNRLAILRGEAPRPTA
;
A
#
# COMPACT_ATOMS: atom_id res chain seq x y z
N MET A 1 -19.95 -34.67 -3.12
CA MET A 1 -18.59 -34.24 -2.77
C MET A 1 -18.58 -32.73 -2.89
N SER A 2 -18.81 -32.04 -1.76
CA SER A 2 -18.78 -30.58 -1.70
C SER A 2 -17.32 -30.18 -1.81
N GLN A 3 -16.96 -29.40 -2.84
CA GLN A 3 -15.63 -28.81 -2.88
C GLN A 3 -15.66 -27.62 -1.93
N ASP A 4 -15.04 -27.81 -0.77
CA ASP A 4 -14.67 -26.71 0.11
C ASP A 4 -13.70 -25.82 -0.69
N ILE A 5 -14.19 -24.68 -1.17
CA ILE A 5 -13.33 -23.62 -1.70
C ILE A 5 -12.53 -23.12 -0.50
N ALA A 6 -11.31 -23.63 -0.36
CA ALA A 6 -10.36 -23.10 0.61
C ALA A 6 -10.18 -21.62 0.30
N TRP A 7 -10.63 -20.77 1.21
CA TRP A 7 -10.36 -19.34 1.15
C TRP A 7 -8.84 -19.14 1.07
N ASN A 8 -8.36 -18.73 -0.10
CA ASN A 8 -7.00 -18.30 -0.30
C ASN A 8 -6.98 -16.78 -0.11
N PRO A 9 -6.30 -16.23 0.90
CA PRO A 9 -6.23 -14.78 1.11
C PRO A 9 -5.66 -14.02 -0.10
N TRP A 10 -5.02 -14.73 -1.04
CA TRP A 10 -4.44 -14.21 -2.27
C TRP A 10 -5.39 -14.22 -3.48
N ASP A 11 -6.63 -14.71 -3.35
CA ASP A 11 -7.63 -14.70 -4.44
C ASP A 11 -8.42 -13.38 -4.50
N VAL A 12 -8.12 -12.41 -3.63
CA VAL A 12 -8.68 -11.06 -3.73
C VAL A 12 -7.78 -10.25 -4.67
N PRO A 13 -8.24 -9.87 -5.88
CA PRO A 13 -7.41 -9.10 -6.78
C PRO A 13 -7.12 -7.74 -6.14
N PHE A 14 -5.84 -7.40 -5.96
CA PHE A 14 -5.46 -6.04 -5.61
C PHE A 14 -5.95 -5.08 -6.71
N PRO A 15 -6.44 -3.88 -6.36
CA PRO A 15 -7.02 -2.95 -7.33
C PRO A 15 -5.96 -2.50 -8.35
N ALA A 16 -6.36 -2.35 -9.60
CA ALA A 16 -5.50 -1.73 -10.62
C ALA A 16 -5.25 -0.25 -10.30
N ALA A 17 -4.21 0.30 -10.92
CA ALA A 17 -3.96 1.74 -10.93
C ALA A 17 -5.20 2.50 -11.39
N VAL A 18 -5.56 3.56 -10.65
CA VAL A 18 -6.76 4.37 -10.91
C VAL A 18 -6.69 5.07 -12.27
N ASP A 19 -5.49 5.43 -12.71
CA ASP A 19 -5.23 6.06 -14.01
C ASP A 19 -4.05 5.37 -14.72
N PRO A 20 -4.33 4.47 -15.68
CA PRO A 20 -3.30 3.79 -16.45
C PRO A 20 -2.36 4.72 -17.22
N GLU A 21 -2.81 5.92 -17.60
CA GLU A 21 -1.98 6.88 -18.34
C GLU A 21 -0.95 7.57 -17.44
N MET A 22 -1.14 7.54 -16.11
CA MET A 22 -0.23 8.14 -15.14
C MET A 22 0.84 7.16 -14.60
N VAL A 23 0.71 5.87 -14.89
CA VAL A 23 1.69 4.85 -14.51
C VAL A 23 3.06 5.20 -15.10
N GLY A 24 4.09 5.24 -14.24
CA GLY A 24 5.47 5.60 -14.57
C GLY A 24 5.74 7.11 -14.62
N LYS A 25 4.73 7.97 -14.36
CA LYS A 25 4.88 9.44 -14.36
C LYS A 25 5.02 10.03 -12.96
N TYR A 26 4.75 9.27 -11.91
CA TYR A 26 4.89 9.73 -10.54
C TYR A 26 6.38 9.82 -10.14
N PRO A 27 6.77 10.82 -9.32
CA PRO A 27 8.15 10.94 -8.85
C PRO A 27 8.61 9.70 -8.08
N ALA A 28 9.89 9.35 -8.21
CA ALA A 28 10.50 8.25 -7.45
C ALA A 28 10.35 8.42 -5.93
N ARG A 29 10.48 9.66 -5.44
CA ARG A 29 10.33 9.99 -4.02
C ARG A 29 8.85 9.97 -3.62
N ALA A 30 8.53 9.17 -2.62
CA ALA A 30 7.24 9.16 -1.93
C ALA A 30 7.46 9.41 -0.43
N HIS A 31 6.38 9.71 0.31
CA HIS A 31 6.46 9.80 1.76
C HIS A 31 6.82 8.43 2.37
N ALA A 32 7.61 8.45 3.44
CA ALA A 32 7.89 7.28 4.25
C ALA A 32 6.78 7.09 5.30
N GLY A 33 6.57 5.85 5.73
CA GLY A 33 5.53 5.51 6.69
C GLY A 33 4.16 5.43 6.02
N GLY A 34 3.77 4.21 5.65
CA GLY A 34 2.52 3.95 4.94
C GLY A 34 1.28 4.51 5.63
N GLY A 35 1.30 4.74 6.95
CA GLY A 35 0.10 5.15 7.67
C GLY A 35 -0.94 4.02 7.70
N TYR A 36 -2.19 4.38 7.97
CA TYR A 36 -3.22 3.39 8.31
C TYR A 36 -4.40 3.29 7.35
N ALA A 37 -4.54 4.25 6.44
CA ALA A 37 -5.65 4.35 5.49
C ALA A 37 -5.09 4.59 4.08
N TRP A 38 -5.80 4.18 3.04
CA TRP A 38 -5.46 4.45 1.65
C TRP A 38 -6.74 4.77 0.88
N ASP A 39 -6.62 5.51 -0.22
CA ASP A 39 -7.76 5.87 -1.07
C ASP A 39 -7.70 5.16 -2.42
N GLU A 40 -6.56 5.23 -3.11
CA GLU A 40 -6.41 4.69 -4.45
C GLU A 40 -5.00 4.16 -4.68
N VAL A 41 -4.88 3.13 -5.53
CA VAL A 41 -3.60 2.70 -6.09
C VAL A 41 -3.28 3.56 -7.30
N LEU A 42 -2.08 4.13 -7.31
CA LEU A 42 -1.57 4.97 -8.38
C LEU A 42 -0.72 4.17 -9.38
N GLU A 43 0.14 3.29 -8.86
CA GLU A 43 0.98 2.37 -9.64
C GLU A 43 1.61 1.31 -8.73
N TYR A 44 2.06 0.20 -9.31
CA TYR A 44 2.88 -0.80 -8.63
C TYR A 44 4.34 -0.62 -9.04
N ARG A 45 5.25 -0.58 -8.06
CA ARG A 45 6.68 -0.31 -8.27
C ARG A 45 7.51 -1.53 -7.93
N VAL A 46 8.37 -1.92 -8.86
CA VAL A 46 9.40 -2.95 -8.65
C VAL A 46 10.75 -2.26 -8.64
N TRP A 47 11.26 -2.02 -7.42
CA TRP A 47 12.58 -1.44 -7.21
C TRP A 47 13.68 -2.44 -7.55
N CYS A 48 14.71 -1.99 -8.26
CA CYS A 48 15.86 -2.76 -8.70
C CYS A 48 17.14 -2.06 -8.27
N TYR A 49 18.14 -2.86 -7.90
CA TYR A 49 19.48 -2.38 -7.54
C TYR A 49 20.53 -3.01 -8.46
N LEU A 50 21.51 -2.21 -8.91
CA LEU A 50 22.51 -2.63 -9.89
C LEU A 50 23.66 -3.48 -9.31
N GLY A 51 23.73 -3.79 -8.01
CA GLY A 51 24.95 -4.39 -7.43
C GLY A 51 24.96 -5.90 -7.17
N ARG A 52 24.47 -6.75 -8.09
CA ARG A 52 24.88 -8.17 -8.09
C ARG A 52 25.55 -8.56 -9.41
N GLY A 53 26.82 -8.17 -9.55
CA GLY A 53 27.70 -8.69 -10.58
C GLY A 53 28.78 -7.73 -11.11
N THR A 54 28.74 -6.45 -10.75
CA THR A 54 29.72 -5.45 -11.20
C THR A 54 30.52 -4.92 -10.03
N GLU A 55 31.82 -4.74 -10.25
CA GLU A 55 32.77 -4.16 -9.30
C GLU A 55 32.19 -2.86 -8.71
N ASP A 56 32.40 -2.67 -7.42
CA ASP A 56 32.05 -1.54 -6.55
C ASP A 56 32.28 -0.16 -7.24
N VAL A 57 31.35 0.26 -8.10
CA VAL A 57 31.27 1.62 -8.64
C VAL A 57 30.22 2.36 -7.83
N ALA A 58 30.70 3.30 -7.02
CA ALA A 58 29.98 3.98 -5.95
C ALA A 58 28.85 4.94 -6.39
N ASP A 59 28.19 4.72 -7.53
CA ASP A 59 27.06 5.52 -8.04
C ASP A 59 25.96 4.60 -8.65
N GLU A 60 25.50 3.60 -7.89
CA GLU A 60 24.37 2.75 -8.26
C GLU A 60 23.05 3.33 -7.72
N ASP A 61 22.44 4.26 -8.45
CA ASP A 61 21.11 4.80 -8.12
C ASP A 61 20.05 3.69 -8.22
N ASP A 62 19.25 3.50 -7.15
CA ASP A 62 18.05 2.66 -7.17
C ASP A 62 17.09 3.17 -8.25
N TYR A 63 16.58 2.26 -9.09
CA TYR A 63 15.56 2.56 -10.10
C TYR A 63 14.36 1.62 -9.94
N PHE A 64 13.23 1.98 -10.53
CA PHE A 64 12.04 1.12 -10.49
C PHE A 64 11.36 1.03 -11.85
N TYR A 65 10.66 -0.08 -12.05
CA TYR A 65 9.66 -0.23 -13.10
C TYR A 65 8.27 -0.05 -12.49
N ALA A 66 7.42 0.72 -13.19
CA ALA A 66 6.05 0.97 -12.79
C ALA A 66 5.07 0.13 -13.61
N PHE A 67 4.02 -0.38 -12.96
CA PHE A 67 3.00 -1.23 -13.57
C PHE A 67 1.60 -0.81 -13.13
N GLY A 68 0.61 -1.05 -13.99
CA GLY A 68 -0.79 -0.75 -13.68
C GLY A 68 -1.45 -1.81 -12.79
N THR A 69 -0.89 -3.03 -12.74
CA THR A 69 -1.46 -4.14 -11.95
C THR A 69 -0.39 -4.85 -11.12
N TYR A 70 -0.83 -5.43 -10.00
CA TYR A 70 0.04 -6.25 -9.16
C TYR A 70 0.60 -7.46 -9.91
N GLU A 71 -0.22 -8.13 -10.72
CA GLU A 71 0.18 -9.33 -11.47
C GLU A 71 1.33 -9.05 -12.44
N GLU A 72 1.27 -7.92 -13.16
CA GLU A 72 2.35 -7.48 -14.03
C GLU A 72 3.63 -7.18 -13.23
N ALA A 73 3.51 -6.47 -12.11
CA ALA A 73 4.63 -6.15 -11.24
C ALA A 73 5.27 -7.41 -10.64
N LYS A 74 4.46 -8.36 -10.18
CA LYS A 74 4.93 -9.63 -9.60
C LYS A 74 5.60 -10.51 -10.66
N ALA A 75 5.03 -10.57 -11.86
CA ALA A 75 5.66 -11.29 -12.97
C ALA A 75 6.99 -10.65 -13.40
N ALA A 76 7.12 -9.33 -13.29
CA ALA A 76 8.36 -8.62 -13.57
C ALA A 76 9.42 -8.84 -12.47
N SER A 77 9.05 -8.75 -11.18
CA SER A 77 10.00 -8.92 -10.07
C SER A 77 10.65 -10.31 -10.07
N ALA A 78 9.91 -11.35 -10.47
CA ALA A 78 10.44 -12.71 -10.59
C ALA A 78 11.46 -12.89 -11.73
N ARG A 79 11.51 -11.97 -12.70
CA ARG A 79 12.36 -12.05 -13.91
C ARG A 79 13.54 -11.10 -13.87
N LEU A 80 13.40 -9.96 -13.20
CA LEU A 80 14.40 -8.91 -13.17
C LEU A 80 15.50 -9.22 -12.14
N VAL A 81 16.76 -9.14 -12.58
CA VAL A 81 17.91 -9.32 -11.70
C VAL A 81 17.97 -8.15 -10.70
N GLY A 82 18.14 -8.45 -9.41
CA GLY A 82 18.22 -7.43 -8.37
C GLY A 82 16.89 -6.77 -8.01
N ALA A 83 15.77 -7.28 -8.52
CA ALA A 83 14.44 -6.78 -8.19
C ALA A 83 13.99 -7.15 -6.77
N LYS A 84 13.31 -6.21 -6.12
CA LYS A 84 12.61 -6.39 -4.84
C LYS A 84 11.16 -6.78 -5.10
N GLU A 85 10.47 -7.18 -4.03
CA GLU A 85 9.03 -7.41 -4.08
C GLU A 85 8.27 -6.12 -4.46
N PRO A 86 7.16 -6.21 -5.21
CA PRO A 86 6.38 -5.05 -5.58
C PRO A 86 5.87 -4.26 -4.38
N LEU A 87 5.91 -2.94 -4.49
CA LEU A 87 5.21 -2.02 -3.59
C LEU A 87 4.08 -1.34 -4.36
N ALA A 88 3.00 -1.00 -3.66
CA ALA A 88 1.94 -0.16 -4.22
C ALA A 88 2.20 1.30 -3.88
N LEU A 89 2.29 2.16 -4.89
CA LEU A 89 2.19 3.59 -4.69
C LEU A 89 0.71 3.93 -4.48
N VAL A 90 0.37 4.50 -3.33
CA VAL A 90 -1.01 4.82 -2.99
C VAL A 90 -1.20 6.31 -2.75
N ARG A 91 -2.37 6.80 -3.17
CA ARG A 91 -2.88 8.12 -2.80
C ARG A 91 -3.58 8.03 -1.45
N GLN A 92 -3.33 9.04 -0.63
CA GLN A 92 -4.04 9.30 0.62
C GLN A 92 -4.56 10.72 0.57
N VAL A 93 -5.87 10.90 0.41
CA VAL A 93 -6.52 12.22 0.42
C VAL A 93 -6.49 12.79 1.83
N GLU A 94 -6.68 11.93 2.82
CA GLU A 94 -6.51 12.20 4.24
C GLU A 94 -5.86 10.98 4.90
N TYR A 95 -5.09 11.19 5.97
CA TYR A 95 -4.39 10.10 6.64
C TYR A 95 -4.35 10.26 8.15
N ILE A 96 -4.01 9.16 8.82
CA ILE A 96 -3.74 9.12 10.24
C ILE A 96 -2.23 9.13 10.40
N ASP A 97 -1.72 10.16 11.06
CA ASP A 97 -0.32 10.25 11.48
C ASP A 97 -0.19 9.69 12.91
N GLU A 98 0.89 8.97 13.17
CA GLU A 98 1.26 8.46 14.50
C GLU A 98 2.70 8.90 14.78
N THR A 99 2.86 10.10 15.36
CA THR A 99 4.21 10.61 15.65
C THR A 99 4.87 9.87 16.80
N GLU A 100 4.06 9.41 17.75
CA GLU A 100 4.44 8.54 18.86
C GLU A 100 3.41 7.42 18.97
N ALA A 101 3.83 6.23 19.42
CA ALA A 101 2.94 5.08 19.53
C ALA A 101 1.68 5.42 20.34
N GLY A 102 0.51 5.32 19.70
CA GLY A 102 -0.79 5.64 20.27
C GLY A 102 -1.25 7.10 20.13
N ASP A 103 -0.38 8.02 19.69
CA ASP A 103 -0.72 9.43 19.43
C ASP A 103 -1.16 9.63 17.98
N TYR A 104 -2.44 9.33 17.74
CA TYR A 104 -3.05 9.39 16.41
C TYR A 104 -3.62 10.77 16.09
N ARG A 105 -3.23 11.32 14.93
CA ARG A 105 -3.71 12.64 14.46
C ARG A 105 -4.32 12.54 13.07
N HIS A 106 -5.46 13.20 12.88
CA HIS A 106 -6.08 13.35 11.55
C HIS A 106 -5.33 14.43 10.76
N VAL A 107 -4.74 14.04 9.63
CA VAL A 107 -4.16 14.98 8.67
C VAL A 107 -5.02 15.04 7.43
N ARG A 108 -5.57 16.23 7.15
CA ARG A 108 -6.41 16.52 5.97
C ARG A 108 -5.59 17.14 4.86
N GLN A 109 -4.62 16.38 4.38
CA GLN A 109 -3.73 16.80 3.31
C GLN A 109 -3.46 15.60 2.42
N GLU A 110 -3.56 15.82 1.11
CA GLU A 110 -3.23 14.79 0.14
C GLU A 110 -1.72 14.48 0.17
N ARG A 111 -1.39 13.19 0.15
CA ARG A 111 -0.03 12.71 -0.02
C ARG A 111 0.03 11.40 -0.81
N VAL A 112 1.24 11.05 -1.23
CA VAL A 112 1.54 9.78 -1.89
C VAL A 112 2.59 9.03 -1.07
N THR A 113 2.37 7.74 -0.84
CA THR A 113 3.26 6.86 -0.06
C THR A 113 3.34 5.48 -0.72
N GLU A 114 4.43 4.76 -0.47
CA GLU A 114 4.57 3.37 -0.87
C GLU A 114 4.10 2.43 0.24
N TRP A 115 3.34 1.39 -0.13
CA TRP A 115 2.78 0.37 0.74
C TRP A 115 3.25 -1.03 0.35
N PRO A 116 3.50 -1.92 1.33
CA PRO A 116 3.43 -3.35 1.09
C PRO A 116 2.07 -3.70 0.48
N VAL A 117 2.06 -4.48 -0.59
CA VAL A 117 0.83 -4.79 -1.36
C VAL A 117 -0.23 -5.47 -0.49
N GLU A 118 0.18 -6.22 0.52
CA GLU A 118 -0.72 -6.89 1.47
C GLU A 118 -1.60 -5.89 2.22
N PHE A 119 -1.16 -4.64 2.40
CA PHE A 119 -1.94 -3.62 3.09
C PHE A 119 -3.14 -3.14 2.24
N LEU A 120 -3.16 -3.42 0.94
CA LEU A 120 -4.31 -3.16 0.08
C LEU A 120 -5.49 -4.10 0.36
N SER A 121 -5.27 -5.20 1.11
CA SER A 121 -6.36 -6.03 1.63
C SER A 121 -7.17 -5.35 2.74
N ARG A 122 -6.62 -4.27 3.33
CA ARG A 122 -7.33 -3.47 4.33
C ARG A 122 -8.47 -2.70 3.66
N PRO A 123 -9.57 -2.44 4.38
CA PRO A 123 -10.65 -1.60 3.87
C PRO A 123 -10.13 -0.26 3.35
N ASN A 124 -10.60 0.14 2.17
CA ASN A 124 -10.36 1.46 1.64
C ASN A 124 -10.94 2.53 2.59
N ARG A 125 -10.30 3.70 2.68
CA ARG A 125 -10.79 4.83 3.47
C ARG A 125 -12.17 5.25 2.94
N ASP A 126 -13.13 5.39 3.84
CA ASP A 126 -14.37 6.12 3.59
C ASP A 126 -14.46 7.34 4.52
N ASP A 127 -15.52 8.14 4.36
CA ASP A 127 -15.75 9.35 5.17
C ASP A 127 -15.89 9.07 6.67
N ARG A 128 -16.03 7.80 7.07
CA ARG A 128 -16.16 7.38 8.47
C ARG A 128 -14.87 6.78 9.03
N THR A 129 -13.98 6.25 8.18
CA THR A 129 -12.76 5.53 8.60
C THR A 129 -11.93 6.30 9.62
N ILE A 130 -11.60 7.58 9.37
CA ILE A 130 -10.77 8.38 10.28
C ILE A 130 -11.59 8.96 11.45
N PRO A 131 -12.78 9.56 11.23
CA PRO A 131 -13.60 10.07 12.34
C PRO A 131 -13.96 9.01 13.38
N GLU A 132 -14.36 7.80 12.97
CA GLU A 132 -14.69 6.72 13.91
C GLU A 132 -13.45 6.20 14.65
N PHE A 133 -12.30 6.15 13.99
CA PHE A 133 -11.04 5.72 14.62
C PHE A 133 -10.58 6.67 15.75
N LEU A 134 -10.79 7.98 15.55
CA LEU A 134 -10.39 9.03 16.49
C LEU A 134 -11.49 9.43 17.49
N ALA A 135 -12.67 8.81 17.41
CA ALA A 135 -13.77 9.11 18.32
C ALA A 135 -13.38 8.86 19.79
N VAL A 136 -13.94 9.66 20.71
CA VAL A 136 -13.68 9.52 22.15
C VAL A 136 -14.13 8.16 22.69
N ASP A 137 -15.17 7.60 22.08
CA ASP A 137 -15.75 6.29 22.34
C ASP A 137 -15.31 5.22 21.32
N ALA A 138 -14.25 5.48 20.54
CA ALA A 138 -13.69 4.50 19.62
C ALA A 138 -13.35 3.20 20.38
N PRO A 139 -13.72 2.03 19.84
CA PRO A 139 -13.57 0.79 20.58
C PRO A 139 -12.09 0.44 20.78
N PRO A 140 -11.72 -0.29 21.85
CA PRO A 140 -10.31 -0.64 22.11
C PRO A 140 -9.63 -1.41 20.97
N ASN A 141 -10.39 -2.13 20.14
CA ASN A 141 -9.92 -2.84 18.97
C ASN A 141 -9.98 -2.02 17.66
N ARG A 142 -10.03 -0.68 17.72
CA ARG A 142 -10.09 0.22 16.56
C ARG A 142 -9.02 -0.03 15.48
N LEU A 143 -7.82 -0.47 15.87
CA LEU A 143 -6.76 -0.83 14.92
C LEU A 143 -7.10 -2.09 14.12
N ALA A 144 -7.68 -3.11 14.77
CA ALA A 144 -8.13 -4.32 14.10
C ALA A 144 -9.26 -4.01 13.11
N ILE A 145 -10.19 -3.13 13.50
CA ILE A 145 -11.26 -2.65 12.61
C ILE A 145 -10.69 -1.91 11.40
N LEU A 146 -9.74 -0.99 11.62
CA LEU A 146 -9.09 -0.23 10.57
C LEU A 146 -8.32 -1.11 9.58
N ARG A 147 -7.77 -2.24 10.06
CA ARG A 147 -7.05 -3.23 9.25
C ARG A 147 -7.97 -4.26 8.58
N GLY A 148 -9.28 -4.22 8.85
CA GLY A 148 -10.23 -5.23 8.36
C GLY A 148 -10.15 -6.57 9.08
N GLU A 149 -9.42 -6.66 10.19
CA GLU A 149 -9.28 -7.85 11.04
C GLU A 149 -10.51 -8.05 11.95
N ALA A 150 -11.32 -7.01 12.12
CA ALA A 150 -12.59 -7.04 12.85
C ALA A 150 -13.67 -6.23 12.10
N PRO A 151 -14.96 -6.62 12.20
CA PRO A 151 -16.02 -5.86 11.57
C PRO A 151 -16.16 -4.47 12.22
N ARG A 152 -16.42 -3.46 11.40
CA ARG A 152 -16.80 -2.13 11.87
C ARG A 152 -18.14 -2.23 12.62
N PRO A 153 -18.27 -1.67 13.83
CA PRO A 153 -19.54 -1.63 14.53
C PRO A 153 -20.62 -0.98 13.66
N THR A 154 -21.77 -1.63 13.53
CA THR A 154 -22.96 -1.01 12.95
C THR A 154 -23.58 -0.10 14.00
N ALA A 155 -23.77 1.18 13.66
CA ALA A 155 -24.52 2.14 14.45
C ALA A 155 -25.99 1.72 14.65
#